data_AF-A0A2T5IJ00-F1
#
_entry.id   AF-A0A2T5IJ00-F1
#
_cell.length_a   1.000
_cell.length_b   1.000
_cell.length_c   1.000
_cell.angle_alpha   90.00
_cell.angle_beta   90.00
_cell.angle_gamma   90.00
#
_symmetry.space_group_name_H-M   'P 1'
#
loop_
_entity.id
_entity.type
_entity.pdbx_description
1 polymer ?
#
loop_
_entity_poly.entity_id
_entity_poly.type
_entity_poly.pdbx_seq_one_letter_code
_entity_poly.pdbx_strand_id
1 'polypeptide(L)'
;MTADNPTEIFTAGGWKSMAIIGLFISIKIFTGFPNSQVLTMAADVSDYETAKSGRYVSGLIGTIFSFIDSLSSSLTPIIVGWIAITIGYNNAYPAATDTFNSELFKGTLIGFVLIPVAVLACVLGMMRFYSLDKETMETIQKAINERKNTNGTVAEPAEAVEIVAAD
;
A
#
# COMPACT_ATOMS: atom_id res chain seq x y z
N MET A 1 5.74 -3.48 38.95
CA MET A 1 7.14 -3.08 38.68
C MET A 1 7.13 -2.26 37.42
N THR A 2 7.01 -0.97 37.67
CA THR A 2 6.72 0.11 36.74
C THR A 2 7.93 0.36 35.84
N ALA A 3 7.69 0.47 34.54
CA ALA A 3 8.70 0.94 33.60
C ALA A 3 8.80 2.47 33.73
N ASP A 4 9.38 2.93 34.84
CA ASP A 4 9.51 4.36 35.12
C ASP A 4 10.64 5.02 34.29
N ASN A 5 11.48 4.22 33.60
CA ASN A 5 12.47 4.71 32.63
C ASN A 5 12.68 3.74 31.45
N PRO A 6 12.47 4.16 30.18
CA PRO A 6 12.68 3.32 28.99
C PRO A 6 14.15 2.94 28.76
N THR A 7 15.09 3.67 29.37
CA THR A 7 16.54 3.42 29.27
C THR A 7 16.98 2.17 30.02
N GLU A 8 16.28 1.80 31.10
CA GLU A 8 16.60 0.60 31.90
C GLU A 8 16.44 -0.70 31.10
N ILE A 9 15.66 -0.67 30.01
CA ILE A 9 15.47 -1.82 29.13
C ILE A 9 16.74 -2.17 28.36
N PHE A 10 17.56 -1.16 28.05
CA PHE A 10 18.83 -1.32 27.32
C PHE A 10 20.04 -1.38 28.26
N THR A 11 19.98 -0.77 29.46
CA THR A 11 21.07 -0.80 30.45
C THR A 11 21.08 -2.07 31.29
N ALA A 12 19.92 -2.68 31.58
CA ALA A 12 19.83 -3.90 32.39
C ALA A 12 20.18 -5.20 31.64
N GLY A 13 20.56 -5.12 30.35
CA GLY A 13 21.25 -6.20 29.62
C GLY A 13 20.62 -7.61 29.70
N GLY A 14 19.29 -7.72 29.78
CA GLY A 14 18.59 -8.98 29.98
C GLY A 14 17.56 -9.31 28.89
N TRP A 15 16.80 -10.40 29.08
CA TRP A 15 15.73 -10.90 28.18
C TRP A 15 14.82 -9.81 27.58
N LYS A 16 14.57 -8.71 28.30
CA LYS A 16 13.72 -7.60 27.86
C LYS A 16 14.28 -6.86 26.62
N SER A 17 15.60 -6.70 26.51
CA SER A 17 16.20 -6.09 25.31
C SER A 17 16.10 -7.03 24.11
N MET A 18 16.31 -8.34 24.32
CA MET A 18 16.13 -9.35 23.27
C MET A 18 14.67 -9.42 22.79
N ALA A 19 13.71 -9.31 23.70
CA ALA A 19 12.29 -9.26 23.36
C ALA A 19 11.93 -8.02 22.52
N ILE A 20 12.46 -6.83 22.85
CA ILE A 20 12.24 -5.63 22.04
C ILE A 20 12.90 -5.74 20.67
N ILE A 21 14.12 -6.26 20.58
CA ILE A 21 14.81 -6.45 19.29
C ILE A 21 14.02 -7.43 18.42
N GLY A 22 13.59 -8.56 18.99
CA GLY A 22 12.75 -9.54 18.29
C GLY A 22 11.43 -8.93 17.80
N LEU A 23 10.74 -8.19 18.66
CA LEU A 23 9.52 -7.46 18.29
C LEU A 23 9.77 -6.43 17.18
N PHE A 24 10.88 -5.69 17.25
CA PHE A 24 11.22 -4.67 16.25
C PHE A 24 11.48 -5.29 14.87
N ILE A 25 12.17 -6.44 14.84
CA ILE A 25 12.39 -7.22 13.61
C ILE A 25 11.05 -7.71 13.06
N SER A 26 10.18 -8.28 13.90
CA SER A 26 8.84 -8.72 13.46
C SER A 26 8.05 -7.57 12.84
N ILE A 27 7.98 -6.40 13.52
CA ILE A 27 7.29 -5.22 13.01
C ILE A 27 7.84 -4.79 11.64
N LYS A 28 9.17 -4.81 11.45
CA LYS A 28 9.81 -4.46 10.17
C LYS A 28 9.46 -5.44 9.05
N ILE A 29 9.35 -6.73 9.36
CA ILE A 29 8.93 -7.75 8.37
C ILE A 29 7.48 -7.51 7.95
N PHE A 30 6.58 -7.26 8.91
CA PHE A 30 5.17 -7.02 8.60
C PHE A 30 4.95 -5.72 7.80
N THR A 31 5.77 -4.70 8.01
CA THR A 31 5.66 -3.45 7.22
C THR A 31 6.22 -3.55 5.81
N GLY A 32 7.11 -4.51 5.52
CA GLY A 32 7.67 -4.70 4.17
C GLY A 32 6.72 -5.41 3.19
N PHE A 33 5.83 -6.26 3.70
CA PHE A 33 4.99 -7.14 2.88
C PHE A 33 3.95 -6.44 1.99
N PRO A 34 3.25 -5.38 2.44
CA PRO A 34 2.23 -4.71 1.62
C PRO A 34 2.80 -3.94 0.43
N ASN A 35 4.03 -3.41 0.56
CA ASN A 35 4.62 -2.53 -0.45
C ASN A 35 4.94 -3.26 -1.76
N SER A 36 5.20 -4.57 -1.72
CA SER A 36 5.46 -5.36 -2.93
C SER A 36 4.19 -5.78 -3.67
N GLN A 37 3.04 -5.84 -2.99
CA GLN A 37 1.77 -6.31 -3.58
C GLN A 37 1.27 -5.36 -4.67
N VAL A 38 1.41 -4.06 -4.46
CA VAL A 38 0.91 -3.07 -5.42
C VAL A 38 1.73 -3.08 -6.71
N LEU A 39 3.04 -3.39 -6.60
CA LEU A 39 3.93 -3.51 -7.77
C LEU A 39 3.60 -4.74 -8.62
N THR A 40 3.25 -5.88 -8.00
CA THR A 40 2.84 -7.06 -8.76
C THR A 40 1.48 -6.85 -9.43
N MET A 41 0.53 -6.17 -8.75
CA MET A 41 -0.75 -5.82 -9.37
C MET A 41 -0.59 -4.86 -10.55
N ALA A 42 0.30 -3.87 -10.45
CA ALA A 42 0.60 -2.97 -11.55
C ALA A 42 1.24 -3.71 -12.74
N ALA A 43 2.08 -4.72 -12.48
CA ALA A 43 2.65 -5.58 -13.51
C ALA A 43 1.56 -6.42 -14.20
N ASP A 44 0.65 -7.04 -13.45
CA ASP A 44 -0.45 -7.83 -14.01
C ASP A 44 -1.35 -7.00 -14.95
N VAL A 45 -1.67 -5.76 -14.57
CA VAL A 45 -2.45 -4.83 -15.40
C VAL A 45 -1.69 -4.45 -16.67
N SER A 46 -0.38 -4.21 -16.55
CA SER A 46 0.49 -3.90 -17.69
C SER A 46 0.54 -5.04 -18.71
N ASP A 47 0.68 -6.28 -18.24
CA ASP A 47 0.74 -7.46 -19.09
C ASP A 47 -0.60 -7.69 -19.80
N TYR A 48 -1.71 -7.49 -19.08
CA TYR A 48 -3.06 -7.57 -19.64
C TYR A 48 -3.30 -6.55 -20.77
N GLU A 49 -2.98 -5.27 -20.54
CA GLU A 49 -3.18 -4.23 -21.55
C GLU A 49 -2.26 -4.44 -22.77
N THR A 50 -1.05 -4.92 -22.54
CA THR A 50 -0.12 -5.28 -23.61
C THR A 50 -0.67 -6.43 -24.47
N ALA A 51 -1.30 -7.44 -23.85
CA ALA A 51 -1.91 -8.56 -24.56
C ALA A 51 -3.18 -8.18 -25.35
N LYS A 52 -3.96 -7.19 -24.85
CA LYS A 52 -5.21 -6.74 -25.48
C LYS A 52 -4.97 -5.71 -26.59
N SER A 53 -4.15 -4.69 -26.32
CA SER A 53 -3.91 -3.54 -27.19
C SER A 53 -2.74 -3.76 -28.16
N GLY A 54 -1.86 -4.72 -27.88
CA GLY A 54 -0.62 -4.94 -28.63
C GLY A 54 0.42 -3.83 -28.44
N ARG A 55 0.15 -2.85 -27.57
CA ARG A 55 1.02 -1.70 -27.26
C ARG A 55 1.68 -1.95 -25.91
N TYR A 56 2.98 -1.70 -25.84
CA TYR A 56 3.74 -1.85 -24.60
C TYR A 56 3.48 -0.66 -23.66
N VAL A 57 2.82 -0.91 -22.52
CA VAL A 57 2.34 0.16 -21.60
C VAL A 57 2.98 0.11 -20.21
N SER A 58 3.90 -0.84 -19.96
CA SER A 58 4.48 -1.06 -18.62
C SER A 58 5.17 0.17 -18.03
N GLY A 59 5.95 0.88 -18.86
CA GLY A 59 6.64 2.10 -18.44
C GLY A 59 5.68 3.24 -18.08
N LEU A 60 4.54 3.33 -18.77
CA LEU A 60 3.51 4.35 -18.51
C LEU A 60 2.77 4.09 -17.20
N ILE A 61 2.46 2.82 -16.91
CA ILE A 61 1.82 2.41 -15.65
C ILE A 61 2.77 2.65 -14.47
N GLY A 62 4.07 2.37 -14.64
CA GLY A 62 5.10 2.61 -13.63
C GLY A 62 5.32 4.10 -13.31
N THR A 63 5.26 4.99 -14.30
CA THR A 63 5.41 6.45 -14.07
C THR A 63 4.18 7.04 -13.38
N ILE A 64 2.97 6.60 -13.74
CA ILE A 64 1.74 7.00 -13.05
C ILE A 64 1.77 6.54 -11.59
N PHE A 65 2.17 5.30 -11.34
CA PHE A 65 2.30 4.77 -9.99
C PHE A 65 3.30 5.58 -9.16
N SER A 66 4.50 5.81 -9.69
CA SER A 66 5.54 6.60 -8.99
C SER A 66 5.12 8.06 -8.75
N PHE A 67 4.38 8.65 -9.68
CA PHE A 67 3.86 10.01 -9.53
C PHE A 67 2.83 10.10 -8.39
N ILE A 68 1.88 9.16 -8.33
CA ILE A 68 0.87 9.11 -7.27
C ILE A 68 1.53 8.82 -5.92
N ASP A 69 2.47 7.88 -5.88
CA ASP A 69 3.22 7.54 -4.66
C ASP A 69 4.00 8.76 -4.13
N SER A 70 4.69 9.47 -5.02
CA SER A 70 5.42 10.69 -4.67
C SER A 70 4.49 11.81 -4.20
N LEU A 71 3.34 11.99 -4.84
CA LEU A 71 2.34 12.98 -4.44
C LEU A 71 1.78 12.67 -3.05
N SER A 72 1.40 11.43 -2.79
CA SER A 72 0.92 10.98 -1.47
C SER A 72 1.98 11.17 -0.39
N SER A 73 3.22 10.78 -0.69
CA SER A 73 4.37 10.95 0.22
C SER A 73 4.63 12.42 0.53
N SER A 74 4.48 13.32 -0.44
CA SER A 74 4.65 14.76 -0.25
C SER A 74 3.62 15.41 0.68
N LEU A 75 2.43 14.81 0.80
CA LEU A 75 1.34 15.30 1.65
C LEU A 75 1.40 14.74 3.08
N THR A 76 2.11 13.62 3.28
CA THR A 76 2.26 12.97 4.59
C THR A 76 2.77 13.90 5.70
N PRO A 77 3.80 14.74 5.50
CA PRO A 77 4.30 15.63 6.55
C PRO A 77 3.26 16.63 7.04
N ILE A 78 2.34 17.05 6.16
CA ILE A 78 1.26 17.97 6.50
C ILE A 78 0.34 17.29 7.52
N ILE A 79 -0.13 16.08 7.20
CA ILE A 79 -1.03 15.32 8.08
C ILE A 79 -0.37 15.05 9.44
N VAL A 80 0.92 14.68 9.44
CA VAL A 80 1.68 14.44 10.68
C VAL A 80 1.84 15.73 11.50
N GLY A 81 2.07 16.88 10.84
CA GLY A 81 2.13 18.18 11.49
C GLY A 81 0.82 18.58 12.16
N TRP A 82 -0.32 18.33 11.52
CA TRP A 82 -1.64 18.57 12.12
C TRP A 82 -1.85 17.72 13.37
N ILE A 83 -1.44 16.45 13.35
CA ILE A 83 -1.50 15.56 14.51
C ILE A 83 -0.62 16.12 15.65
N ALA A 84 0.61 16.54 15.35
CA ALA A 84 1.51 17.12 16.34
C ALA A 84 0.90 18.35 17.04
N ILE A 85 0.29 19.26 16.28
CA ILE A 85 -0.40 20.44 16.83
C ILE A 85 -1.54 20.04 17.77
N THR A 86 -2.34 19.02 17.40
CA THR A 86 -3.46 18.55 18.25
C THR A 86 -3.03 17.94 19.57
N ILE A 87 -1.78 17.48 19.67
CA ILE A 87 -1.17 16.92 20.89
C ILE A 87 -0.47 18.03 21.72
N GLY A 88 -0.51 19.28 21.26
CA GLY A 88 0.11 20.43 21.95
C GLY A 88 1.53 20.78 21.48
N TYR A 89 2.07 20.05 20.50
CA TYR A 89 3.40 20.30 19.91
C TYR A 89 3.31 21.32 18.78
N ASN A 90 3.28 22.61 19.14
CA ASN A 90 3.08 23.72 18.20
C ASN A 90 4.38 24.22 17.54
N ASN A 91 5.51 24.15 18.25
CA ASN A 91 6.78 24.76 17.80
C ASN A 91 7.83 23.75 17.32
N ALA A 92 7.72 22.49 17.72
CA ALA A 92 8.66 21.44 17.37
C ALA A 92 7.97 20.07 17.41
N TYR A 93 8.45 19.13 16.60
CA TYR A 93 8.02 17.74 16.71
C TYR A 93 8.52 17.11 18.02
N PRO A 94 7.79 16.11 18.56
CA PRO A 94 8.20 15.43 19.77
C PRO A 94 9.58 14.77 19.60
N ALA A 95 10.48 15.08 20.52
CA ALA A 95 11.84 14.56 20.53
C ALA A 95 11.96 13.31 21.41
N ALA A 96 12.95 12.46 21.14
CA ALA A 96 13.20 11.26 21.95
C ALA A 96 13.58 11.56 23.41
N THR A 97 13.90 12.82 23.73
CA THR A 97 14.21 13.32 25.07
C THR A 97 12.98 13.76 25.86
N ASP A 98 11.82 13.89 25.20
CA ASP A 98 10.60 14.34 25.86
C ASP A 98 10.04 13.24 26.77
N THR A 99 9.48 13.67 27.90
CA THR A 99 8.86 12.74 28.86
C THR A 99 7.63 12.08 28.24
N PHE A 100 7.48 10.78 28.51
CA PHE A 100 6.35 10.02 27.97
C PHE A 100 5.03 10.55 28.54
N ASN A 101 4.21 11.12 27.67
CA ASN A 101 2.90 11.67 28.01
C ASN A 101 1.79 10.82 27.36
N SER A 102 0.63 10.70 28.04
CA SER A 102 -0.55 10.05 27.49
C SER A 102 -1.01 10.67 26.17
N GLU A 103 -0.76 11.97 25.94
CA GLU A 103 -1.14 12.64 24.70
C GLU A 103 -0.26 12.22 23.52
N LEU A 104 1.04 12.03 23.73
CA LEU A 104 1.95 11.46 22.73
C LEU A 104 1.51 10.05 22.31
N PHE A 105 1.15 9.22 23.29
CA PHE A 105 0.65 7.87 23.01
C PHE A 105 -0.61 7.89 22.13
N LYS A 106 -1.58 8.76 22.44
CA LYS A 106 -2.79 8.93 21.64
C LYS A 106 -2.47 9.42 20.22
N GLY A 107 -1.55 10.37 20.11
CA GLY A 107 -1.07 10.89 18.84
C GLY A 107 -0.47 9.82 17.93
N THR A 108 0.46 9.04 18.47
CA THR A 108 1.08 7.92 17.74
C THR A 108 0.05 6.85 17.38
N LEU A 109 -0.91 6.54 18.28
CA LEU A 109 -1.98 5.59 18.01
C LEU A 109 -2.86 6.05 16.83
N ILE A 110 -3.24 7.32 16.79
CA ILE A 110 -4.03 7.89 15.69
C ILE A 110 -3.24 7.82 14.37
N GLY A 111 -1.97 8.24 14.39
CA GLY A 111 -1.12 8.27 13.20
C GLY A 111 -0.81 6.90 12.60
N PHE A 112 -0.50 5.90 13.44
CA PHE A 112 -0.08 4.58 12.99
C PHE A 112 -1.22 3.56 12.87
N VAL A 113 -2.34 3.75 13.56
CA VAL A 113 -3.44 2.77 13.56
C VAL A 113 -4.67 3.36 12.90
N LEU A 114 -5.20 4.48 13.40
CA LEU A 114 -6.49 4.98 12.94
C LEU A 114 -6.46 5.43 11.48
N ILE A 115 -5.44 6.21 11.09
CA ILE A 115 -5.33 6.73 9.72
C ILE A 115 -5.13 5.59 8.70
N PRO A 116 -4.18 4.65 8.89
CA PRO A 116 -4.04 3.52 7.98
C PRO A 116 -5.29 2.66 7.89
N VAL A 117 -5.98 2.39 9.00
CA VAL A 117 -7.25 1.63 9.00
C VAL A 117 -8.33 2.36 8.21
N ALA A 118 -8.46 3.68 8.36
CA ALA A 118 -9.42 4.48 7.61
C ALA A 118 -9.12 4.47 6.09
N VAL A 119 -7.85 4.58 5.71
CA VAL A 119 -7.42 4.51 4.30
C VAL A 119 -7.70 3.11 3.73
N LEU A 120 -7.40 2.04 4.47
CA LEU A 120 -7.70 0.68 4.06
C LEU A 120 -9.21 0.42 3.93
N ALA A 121 -10.02 0.95 4.86
CA ALA A 121 -11.47 0.87 4.78
C ALA A 121 -12.03 1.61 3.56
N CYS A 122 -11.46 2.76 3.21
CA CYS A 122 -11.78 3.49 1.98
C CYS A 122 -11.46 2.64 0.74
N VAL A 123 -10.27 2.04 0.68
CA VAL A 123 -9.87 1.14 -0.43
C VAL A 123 -10.81 -0.06 -0.54
N LEU A 124 -11.18 -0.69 0.58
CA LEU A 124 -12.16 -1.78 0.60
C LEU A 124 -13.55 -1.32 0.12
N GLY A 125 -13.97 -0.11 0.49
CA GLY A 125 -15.21 0.49 -0.02
C GLY A 125 -15.15 0.74 -1.53
N MET A 126 -14.00 1.20 -2.04
CA MET A 126 -13.79 1.40 -3.47
C MET A 126 -13.80 0.08 -4.26
N MET A 127 -13.40 -1.05 -3.66
CA MET A 127 -13.53 -2.36 -4.30
C MET A 127 -14.98 -2.72 -4.64
N ARG A 128 -15.99 -2.14 -3.98
CA ARG A 128 -17.40 -2.34 -4.33
C ARG A 128 -17.74 -1.80 -5.73
N PHE A 129 -17.01 -0.79 -6.20
CA PHE A 129 -17.18 -0.16 -7.52
C PHE A 129 -16.19 -0.71 -8.57
N TYR A 130 -15.40 -1.72 -8.21
CA TYR A 130 -14.44 -2.33 -9.11
C TYR A 130 -15.13 -3.39 -9.97
N SER A 131 -15.54 -3.02 -11.19
CA SER A 131 -16.16 -3.91 -12.18
C SER A 131 -15.12 -4.84 -12.86
N LEU A 132 -14.35 -5.57 -12.07
CA LEU A 132 -13.44 -6.61 -12.57
C LEU A 132 -13.90 -7.96 -12.03
N ASP A 133 -14.94 -8.50 -12.66
CA ASP A 133 -15.47 -9.81 -12.31
C ASP A 133 -14.54 -10.93 -12.84
N LYS A 134 -14.48 -12.05 -12.11
CA LYS A 134 -13.60 -13.18 -12.46
C LYS A 134 -13.97 -13.80 -13.81
N GLU A 135 -15.24 -13.77 -14.18
CA GLU A 135 -15.73 -14.27 -15.47
C GLU A 135 -15.11 -13.52 -16.66
N THR A 136 -14.94 -12.20 -16.54
CA THR A 136 -14.31 -11.39 -17.60
C THR A 136 -12.82 -11.69 -17.70
N MET A 137 -12.13 -11.91 -16.56
CA MET A 137 -10.72 -12.31 -16.56
C MET A 137 -10.48 -13.71 -17.13
N GLU A 138 -11.33 -14.69 -16.81
CA GLU A 138 -11.23 -16.06 -17.36
C GLU A 138 -11.46 -16.09 -18.87
N THR A 139 -12.41 -15.29 -19.37
CA THR A 139 -12.69 -15.20 -20.81
C THR A 139 -11.50 -14.61 -21.57
N ILE A 140 -10.82 -13.62 -20.99
CA ILE A 140 -9.65 -13.00 -21.61
C ILE A 140 -8.42 -13.90 -21.53
N GLN A 141 -8.23 -14.64 -20.43
CA GLN A 141 -7.15 -15.64 -20.34
C GLN A 141 -7.34 -16.80 -21.33
N LYS A 142 -8.59 -17.24 -21.56
CA LYS A 142 -8.90 -18.23 -22.61
C LYS A 142 -8.55 -17.70 -24.01
N ALA A 143 -8.95 -16.47 -24.32
CA ALA A 143 -8.59 -15.82 -25.58
C ALA A 143 -7.08 -15.64 -25.77
N ILE A 144 -6.32 -15.34 -24.70
CA ILE A 144 -4.85 -15.22 -24.75
C ILE A 144 -4.18 -16.59 -24.97
N ASN A 145 -4.64 -17.65 -24.30
CA ASN A 145 -4.10 -19.00 -24.48
C ASN A 145 -4.37 -19.54 -25.89
N GLU A 146 -5.54 -19.25 -26.46
CA GLU A 146 -5.85 -19.58 -27.86
C GLU A 146 -4.93 -18.82 -28.83
N ARG A 147 -4.66 -17.54 -28.57
CA ARG A 147 -3.70 -16.73 -29.37
C ARG A 147 -2.26 -17.22 -29.27
N LYS A 148 -1.83 -17.74 -28.11
CA LYS A 148 -0.47 -18.27 -27.92
C LYS A 148 -0.26 -19.63 -28.59
N ASN A 149 -1.31 -20.43 -28.72
CA ASN A 149 -1.27 -21.73 -29.42
C ASN A 149 -1.40 -21.62 -30.94
N THR A 150 -1.91 -20.49 -31.44
CA THR A 150 -2.15 -20.26 -32.88
C THR A 150 -1.18 -19.17 -33.37
N ASN A 151 0.01 -19.56 -33.84
CA ASN A 151 1.02 -18.63 -34.35
C ASN A 151 0.43 -17.66 -35.40
N GLY A 152 0.19 -16.40 -35.00
CA GLY A 152 0.32 -15.21 -35.84
C GLY A 152 -0.66 -15.01 -37.01
N THR A 153 -1.95 -15.32 -36.88
CA THR A 153 -2.94 -14.82 -37.86
C THR A 153 -4.11 -14.10 -37.21
N VAL A 154 -4.43 -12.97 -37.83
CA VAL A 154 -5.13 -11.79 -37.30
C VAL A 154 -6.64 -12.00 -37.27
N ALA A 155 -7.29 -11.55 -36.19
CA ALA A 155 -8.63 -10.95 -36.24
C ALA A 155 -8.66 -9.75 -35.27
N GLU A 156 -9.22 -8.64 -35.76
CA GLU A 156 -9.18 -7.28 -35.22
C GLU A 156 -9.72 -7.17 -33.77
N PRO A 157 -9.06 -6.42 -32.87
CA PRO A 157 -9.32 -6.45 -31.42
C PRO A 157 -10.51 -5.60 -30.94
N ALA A 158 -11.30 -4.99 -31.84
CA ALA A 158 -12.29 -3.98 -31.47
C ALA A 158 -13.70 -4.56 -31.22
N GLU A 159 -14.15 -5.55 -32.00
CA GLU A 159 -15.57 -5.88 -32.05
C GLU A 159 -16.04 -6.77 -30.89
N ALA A 160 -15.24 -7.71 -30.41
CA ALA A 160 -15.67 -8.69 -29.40
C ALA A 160 -15.77 -8.14 -27.96
N VAL A 161 -15.19 -6.97 -27.68
CA VAL A 161 -15.21 -6.36 -26.33
C VAL A 161 -16.38 -5.39 -26.17
N GLU A 162 -16.81 -4.76 -27.26
CA GLU A 162 -17.93 -3.80 -27.24
C GLU A 162 -19.29 -4.50 -27.02
N ILE A 163 -19.44 -5.75 -27.46
CA ILE A 163 -20.65 -6.55 -27.28
C ILE A 163 -20.82 -7.08 -25.84
N VAL A 164 -19.73 -7.17 -25.07
CA VAL A 164 -19.74 -7.72 -23.69
C VAL A 164 -19.86 -6.62 -22.63
N ALA A 165 -19.56 -5.37 -22.98
CA ALA A 165 -19.73 -4.22 -22.08
C ALA A 165 -21.13 -3.57 -22.15
N ALA A 166 -22.00 -4.09 -23.02
CA ALA A 166 -23.34 -3.56 -23.29
C ALA A 166 -24.49 -4.37 -22.64
N ASP A 167 -24.17 -5.40 -21.85
CA ASP A 167 -25.13 -6.21 -21.07
C ASP A 167 -24.73 -6.26 -19.59
#